data_AF-A0A830D8P8-F1
#
_entry.id   AF-A0A830D8P8-F1
#
_cell.length_a   1.000
_cell.length_b   1.000
_cell.length_c   1.000
_cell.angle_alpha   90.00
_cell.angle_beta   90.00
_cell.angle_gamma   90.00
#
_symmetry.space_group_name_H-M   'P 1'
#
loop_
_entity.id
_entity.type
_entity.pdbx_description
1 polymer ?
#
loop_
_entity_poly.entity_id
_entity_poly.type
_entity_poly.pdbx_seq_one_letter_code
_entity_poly.pdbx_strand_id
1 'polypeptide(L)' 'MLVCDMTKRQSFDHGARWVEELRAHADNSIVIMLVGNKAVLVDLRTVTTVDAVDFAESQGLYFFKTSALSGKNMEPAFF' A
#
# COMPACT_ATOMS: atom_id res chain seq x y z
N MET A 1 8.33 1.02 -3.78
CA MET A 1 6.98 1.32 -3.24
C MET A 1 5.96 0.46 -3.96
N LEU A 2 5.03 -0.12 -3.22
CA LEU A 2 3.92 -0.90 -3.73
C LEU A 2 2.63 -0.10 -3.59
N VAL A 3 1.93 0.18 -4.69
CA VAL A 3 0.71 1.02 -4.64
C VAL A 3 -0.53 0.15 -4.84
N CYS A 4 -1.47 0.24 -3.91
CA CYS A 4 -2.77 -0.42 -3.98
C CYS A 4 -3.90 0.60 -4.06
N ASP A 5 -5.01 0.20 -4.69
CA ASP A 5 -6.22 1.01 -4.77
C ASP A 5 -7.18 0.62 -3.63
N MET A 6 -7.44 1.56 -2.71
CA MET A 6 -8.29 1.32 -1.53
C MET A 6 -9.75 1.01 -1.88
N THR A 7 -10.19 1.29 -3.11
CA THR A 7 -11.54 0.95 -3.59
C THR A 7 -11.58 -0.40 -4.32
N LYS A 8 -10.44 -1.07 -4.53
CA LYS A 8 -10.36 -2.35 -5.25
C LYS A 8 -9.59 -3.40 -4.45
N ARG A 9 -10.31 -4.28 -3.75
CA ARG A 9 -9.74 -5.39 -2.97
C ARG A 9 -8.76 -6.26 -3.75
N GLN A 10 -9.07 -6.58 -5.00
CA GLN A 10 -8.18 -7.38 -5.85
C GLN A 10 -6.78 -6.75 -6.03
N SER A 11 -6.67 -5.41 -6.05
CA SER A 11 -5.36 -4.74 -6.15
C SER A 11 -4.52 -4.90 -4.88
N PHE A 12 -5.18 -5.05 -3.73
CA PHE A 12 -4.55 -5.30 -2.45
C PHE A 12 -4.16 -6.78 -2.30
N ASP A 13 -5.01 -7.70 -2.74
CA ASP A 13 -4.71 -9.14 -2.68
C ASP A 13 -3.50 -9.49 -3.56
N HIS A 14 -3.35 -8.84 -4.72
CA HIS A 14 -2.14 -8.97 -5.53
C HIS A 14 -0.88 -8.42 -4.86
N GLY A 15 -1.01 -7.56 -3.84
CA GLY A 15 0.11 -6.94 -3.16
C GLY A 15 1.01 -7.94 -2.44
N ALA A 16 0.44 -9.03 -1.89
CA ALA A 16 1.21 -10.11 -1.28
C ALA A 16 2.19 -10.75 -2.26
N ARG A 17 1.70 -11.08 -3.47
CA ARG A 17 2.52 -11.65 -4.54
C ARG A 17 3.65 -10.72 -4.95
N TRP A 18 3.37 -9.42 -5.08
CA TRP A 18 4.40 -8.45 -5.44
C TRP A 18 5.47 -8.27 -4.36
N VAL A 19 5.10 -8.40 -3.07
CA VAL A 19 6.07 -8.38 -1.97
C VAL A 19 7.01 -9.58 -2.05
N GLU A 20 6.48 -10.77 -2.35
CA GLU A 20 7.29 -11.98 -2.57
C GLU A 20 8.23 -11.82 -3.78
N GLU A 21 7.70 -11.32 -4.91
CA GLU A 21 8.51 -11.11 -6.12
C GLU A 21 9.63 -10.09 -5.89
N LEU A 22 9.36 -9.01 -5.15
CA LEU A 22 10.38 -8.02 -4.76
C LEU A 22 11.44 -8.63 -3.86
N ARG A 23 11.05 -9.42 -2.85
CA ARG A 23 12.01 -10.08 -1.95
C ARG A 23 12.86 -11.14 -2.64
N ALA A 24 12.31 -11.81 -3.65
CA ALA A 24 13.00 -12.86 -4.38
C ALA A 24 14.07 -12.32 -5.35
N HIS A 25 13.90 -11.10 -5.88
CA HIS A 25 14.75 -10.57 -6.94
C HIS A 25 15.52 -9.30 -6.57
N ALA A 26 15.16 -8.63 -5.47
CA ALA A 26 15.84 -7.43 -5.04
C ALA A 26 16.89 -7.70 -3.96
N ASP A 27 17.74 -6.71 -3.72
CA ASP A 27 18.77 -6.75 -2.70
C ASP A 27 18.16 -6.83 -1.29
N ASN A 28 18.82 -7.49 -0.34
CA ASN A 28 18.28 -7.66 1.02
C ASN A 28 18.15 -6.34 1.79
N SER A 29 18.73 -5.25 1.30
CA SER A 29 18.66 -3.92 1.88
C SER A 29 17.47 -3.08 1.41
N ILE A 30 16.56 -3.64 0.58
CA ILE A 30 15.43 -2.84 0.09
C ILE A 30 14.42 -2.55 1.21
N VAL A 31 13.97 -1.30 1.26
CA VAL A 31 12.83 -0.89 2.08
C VAL A 31 11.58 -0.90 1.21
N ILE A 32 10.58 -1.68 1.61
CA ILE A 32 9.30 -1.78 0.90
C ILE A 32 8.24 -1.01 1.70
N MET A 33 7.55 -0.11 0.99
CA MET A 33 6.42 0.63 1.53
C MET A 33 5.16 0.35 0.72
N LEU A 34 4.08 -0.01 1.42
CA LEU A 34 2.73 -0.16 0.90
C LEU A 34 2.02 1.19 0.92
N VAL A 35 1.45 1.58 -0.21
CA VAL A 35 0.78 2.86 -0.42
C VAL A 35 -0.67 2.61 -0.82
N GLY A 36 -1.61 2.88 0.08
CA GLY A 36 -3.05 2.83 -0.18
C GLY A 36 -3.53 4.13 -0.84
N ASN A 37 -3.65 4.12 -2.17
CA ASN A 37 -4.13 5.27 -2.96
C ASN A 37 -5.67 5.34 -2.98
N LYS A 38 -6.22 6.50 -3.39
CA LYS A 38 -7.66 6.83 -3.41
C LYS A 38 -8.31 6.76 -2.03
N ALA A 39 -7.55 7.01 -0.96
CA ALA A 39 -8.02 6.87 0.42
C ALA A 39 -9.23 7.75 0.80
N VAL A 40 -9.52 8.80 0.03
CA VAL A 40 -10.65 9.73 0.24
C VAL A 40 -12.01 9.19 -0.22
N LEU A 41 -12.03 8.15 -1.06
CA LEU A 41 -13.28 7.54 -1.52
C LEU A 41 -13.80 6.54 -0.48
N VAL A 42 -14.22 7.05 0.68
CA VAL A 42 -14.62 6.24 1.83
C VAL A 42 -15.82 5.35 1.51
N ASP A 43 -16.79 5.88 0.76
CA ASP A 43 -18.02 5.16 0.39
C ASP A 43 -17.77 3.99 -0.57
N LEU A 44 -16.66 4.01 -1.30
CA LEU A 44 -16.25 2.95 -2.23
C LEU A 44 -15.13 2.07 -1.65
N ARG A 45 -14.80 2.25 -0.38
CA ARG A 45 -13.67 1.55 0.25
C ARG A 45 -13.99 0.06 0.39
N THR A 46 -13.12 -0.77 -0.18
CA THR A 46 -13.20 -2.24 -0.07
C THR A 46 -12.02 -2.84 0.68
N VAL A 47 -10.97 -2.05 0.93
CA VAL A 47 -9.84 -2.40 1.79
C VAL A 47 -9.88 -1.50 3.01
N THR A 48 -10.05 -2.08 4.19
CA THR A 48 -10.08 -1.27 5.42
C THR A 48 -8.68 -0.76 5.74
N THR A 49 -8.57 0.31 6.55
CA THR A 49 -7.25 0.74 7.02
C THR A 49 -6.62 -0.31 7.93
N VAL A 50 -7.43 -1.02 8.71
CA VAL A 50 -6.96 -2.05 9.64
C VAL A 50 -6.34 -3.20 8.85
N ASP A 51 -7.06 -3.75 7.87
CA ASP A 51 -6.55 -4.83 7.00
C ASP A 51 -5.20 -4.46 6.35
N ALA A 52 -5.06 -3.21 5.90
CA ALA A 52 -3.85 -2.75 5.24
C ALA A 52 -2.67 -2.55 6.21
N VAL A 53 -2.94 -2.09 7.44
CA VAL A 53 -1.92 -1.98 8.50
C VAL A 53 -1.50 -3.38 8.95
N ASP A 54 -2.43 -4.26 9.26
CA ASP A 54 -2.14 -5.64 9.71
C ASP A 54 -1.31 -6.39 8.65
N PHE A 55 -1.67 -6.24 7.37
CA PHE A 55 -0.90 -6.80 6.28
C PHE A 55 0.52 -6.20 6.20
N ALA A 56 0.65 -4.88 6.28
CA ALA A 56 1.96 -4.23 6.25
C ALA A 56 2.84 -4.66 7.43
N GLU A 57 2.30 -4.71 8.65
CA GLU A 57 3.01 -5.16 9.85
C GLU A 57 3.43 -6.63 9.75
N SER A 58 2.52 -7.53 9.35
CA SER A 58 2.83 -8.96 9.16
C SER A 58 3.90 -9.20 8.10
N GLN A 59 3.95 -8.32 7.09
CA GLN A 59 4.96 -8.36 6.04
C GLN A 59 6.16 -7.47 6.34
N GLY A 60 6.27 -6.79 7.48
CA GLY A 60 7.39 -5.90 7.81
C GLY A 60 7.57 -4.73 6.82
N LEU A 61 6.46 -4.20 6.31
CA LEU A 61 6.41 -3.09 5.36
C LEU A 61 5.97 -1.80 6.09
N TYR A 62 6.40 -0.66 5.59
CA TYR A 62 5.77 0.61 5.98
C TYR A 62 4.42 0.76 5.28
N PHE A 63 3.45 1.44 5.90
CA PHE A 63 2.15 1.72 5.27
C PHE A 63 1.84 3.21 5.27
N PHE A 64 1.41 3.71 4.10
CA PHE A 64 0.94 5.09 3.95
C PHE A 64 -0.36 5.15 3.14
N LYS A 65 -1.25 6.08 3.49
CA LYS A 65 -2.49 6.34 2.73
C LYS A 65 -2.38 7.65 1.98
N THR A 66 -2.64 7.60 0.69
CA THR A 66 -2.53 8.75 -0.21
C THR A 66 -3.81 8.95 -1.01
N SER A 67 -3.97 10.15 -1.54
CA SER A 67 -4.99 10.44 -2.53
C SER A 67 -4.42 11.38 -3.58
N ALA A 68 -3.97 10.80 -4.69
CA ALA A 68 -3.48 11.57 -5.83
C ALA A 68 -4.52 12.58 -6.33
N LEU A 69 -5.82 12.24 -6.24
CA LEU A 69 -6.92 13.11 -6.65
C LEU A 69 -7.01 14.41 -5.82
N SER A 70 -6.72 14.34 -4.52
CA SER A 70 -6.85 15.49 -3.61
C SER A 70 -5.50 16.11 -3.21
N GLY A 71 -4.39 15.56 -3.70
CA GLY A 71 -3.04 15.91 -3.24
C GLY A 71 -2.71 15.45 -1.81
N LYS A 72 -3.70 14.92 -1.07
CA LYS A 72 -3.54 14.57 0.34
C LYS A 72 -2.50 13.45 0.51
N ASN A 73 -1.57 13.69 1.45
CA ASN A 73 -0.54 12.75 1.86
C ASN A 73 0.42 12.32 0.73
N MET A 74 0.52 13.08 -0.36
CA MET A 74 1.48 12.76 -1.42
C MET A 74 2.92 13.03 -0.98
N GLU A 75 3.24 14.21 -0.42
CA GLU A 75 4.63 14.54 -0.02
C GLU A 75 5.22 13.56 1.01
N PRO A 76 4.53 13.20 2.11
CA PRO A 76 5.10 12.28 3.10
C PRO A 76 5.14 10.82 2.63
N ALA A 77 4.62 10.52 1.43
CA ALA A 77 4.77 9.20 0.83
C ALA A 77 6.07 9.06 0.02
N PHE A 78 6.74 10.18 -0.31
CA PHE A 78 7.99 10.22 -1.07
C PHE A 78 9.20 10.63 -0.24
N PHE A 79 8.99 11.24 0.92
CA PHE A 79 10.00 11.66 1.90
C PHE A 79 9.89 10.81 3.17
#